data_AF-A0A0N5BCI9-F1
#
_entry.id   AF-A0A0N5BCI9-F1
#
_cell.length_a   1.000
_cell.length_b   1.000
_cell.length_c   1.000
_cell.angle_alpha   90.00
_cell.angle_beta   90.00
_cell.angle_gamma   90.00
#
_symmetry.space_group_name_H-M   'P 1'
#
loop_
_entity.id
_entity.type
_entity.pdbx_description
1 polymer ?
#
loop_
_entity_poly.entity_id
_entity_poly.type
_entity_poly.pdbx_seq_one_letter_code
_entity_poly.pdbx_strand_id
1 'polypeptide(L)'
;MAKLSYIYLTFIIHACILFGLITSLDLLRAEDYHLEYWRYSGDDYSYWFHFVGERQNNMNFKVDGYNLTKPLILYRLHVKRDFLIDRKYDGEMRIFLKNIPANKYETNKLKPKEYILRNGEKVYQYDALSCNLYKCRIGAFYYCSYGTYILFPFCKNAPEAKDFIYMGFTKSHEYDNLVLKLIPKSNTNKNIFSIAVCPGPSWLPQSSNSEYIPTWENNVTTLEFKNPSRVYFLKYAYCHNIGSKTFVKCGKLKQMFMPSIDVGYQCDDYNNEKANFIHNHKEKTSVASLSGNKLICKDTMLYESKLGVIAFLPPGNQYHKIDEFSIEKLVNQTNLYAGHRLHILNTQDFFDLGSNIESSFGYIMNYEAKCSVPTISATLRLKIDDNVQGFDSKIDQKFGRKDIYTLFSGEIKKASIGCHIVLDEMKYRTFKDFYGLRYSTSLTMFDETTEKYITVDGVKNLVSNRIYKCILITKGNNSKIKKPDYIKETEFIIVLTGEYFYWIIFGVFILITALLIAGLVIYKKLQLKKRKTDISLSTSSSMSSSQSTSKSSTVVSEVSNVPIIQNKNVATKSRKMS
;
A
#
# COMPACT_ATOMS: atom_id res chain seq x y z
N MET A 1 75.96 -20.25 44.48
CA MET A 1 74.55 -19.79 44.61
C MET A 1 74.29 -18.41 44.01
N ALA A 2 75.14 -17.39 44.22
CA ALA A 2 74.90 -16.02 43.72
C ALA A 2 74.80 -15.84 42.17
N LYS A 3 75.50 -16.67 41.37
CA LYS A 3 75.38 -16.61 39.90
C LYS A 3 74.02 -17.11 39.38
N LEU A 4 73.43 -18.09 40.06
CA LEU A 4 72.13 -18.64 39.65
C LEU A 4 71.00 -17.65 39.97
N SER A 5 71.06 -16.98 41.13
CA SER A 5 70.07 -15.96 41.50
C SER A 5 70.13 -14.73 40.58
N TYR A 6 71.32 -14.35 40.11
CA TYR A 6 71.48 -13.25 39.15
C TYR A 6 70.79 -13.56 37.82
N ILE A 7 71.00 -14.76 37.27
CA ILE A 7 70.38 -15.19 36.00
C ILE A 7 68.84 -15.24 36.13
N TYR A 8 68.32 -15.78 37.24
CA TYR A 8 66.87 -15.81 37.49
C TYR A 8 66.27 -14.41 37.62
N LEU A 9 66.94 -13.48 38.32
CA LEU A 9 66.48 -12.10 38.46
C LEU A 9 66.47 -11.37 37.11
N THR A 10 67.52 -11.54 36.31
CA THR A 10 67.59 -10.97 34.96
C THR A 10 66.47 -11.52 34.08
N PHE A 11 66.21 -12.83 34.12
CA PHE A 11 65.12 -13.44 33.35
C PHE A 11 63.74 -12.93 33.80
N ILE A 12 63.49 -12.79 35.10
CA ILE A 12 62.24 -12.24 35.64
C ILE A 12 62.07 -10.78 35.21
N ILE A 13 63.11 -9.95 35.28
CA ILE A 13 63.04 -8.55 34.85
C ILE A 13 62.73 -8.46 33.35
N HIS A 14 63.41 -9.25 32.52
CA HIS A 14 63.15 -9.25 31.07
C HIS A 14 61.78 -9.81 30.74
N ALA A 15 61.33 -10.86 31.44
CA ALA A 15 59.98 -11.39 31.30
C ALA A 15 58.93 -10.36 31.73
N CYS A 16 59.13 -9.62 32.82
CA CYS A 16 58.24 -8.54 33.27
C CYS A 16 58.26 -7.34 32.33
N ILE A 17 59.40 -6.98 31.73
CA ILE A 17 59.50 -5.94 30.70
C ILE A 17 58.80 -6.39 29.43
N LEU A 18 58.97 -7.65 29.02
CA LEU A 18 58.30 -8.22 27.85
C LEU A 18 56.78 -8.36 28.08
N PHE A 19 56.35 -8.83 29.25
CA PHE A 19 54.95 -8.87 29.65
C PHE A 19 54.38 -7.46 29.76
N GLY A 20 55.15 -6.52 30.30
CA GLY A 20 54.85 -5.11 30.33
C GLY A 20 54.65 -4.55 28.92
N LEU A 21 55.56 -4.81 27.98
CA LEU A 21 55.49 -4.39 26.58
C LEU A 21 54.34 -5.05 25.80
N ILE A 22 54.02 -6.31 26.11
CA ILE A 22 52.90 -7.06 25.52
C ILE A 22 51.56 -6.57 26.09
N THR A 23 51.52 -6.19 27.36
CA THR A 23 50.32 -5.65 28.03
C THR A 23 50.17 -4.13 27.88
N SER A 24 51.23 -3.41 27.52
CA SER A 24 51.27 -1.94 27.31
C SER A 24 50.99 -1.51 25.87
N LEU A 25 50.37 -2.36 25.05
CA LEU A 25 49.66 -1.82 23.91
C LEU A 25 48.50 -1.01 24.48
N ASP A 26 48.75 0.30 24.69
CA ASP A 26 47.80 1.33 25.14
C ASP A 26 46.64 1.43 24.15
N LEU A 27 45.78 0.42 24.17
CA LEU A 27 44.54 0.35 23.46
C LEU A 27 43.47 0.95 24.38
N LEU A 28 42.52 1.66 23.80
CA LEU A 28 41.36 2.18 24.53
C LEU A 28 40.70 1.05 25.33
N ARG A 29 40.66 1.16 26.66
CA ARG A 29 39.90 0.19 27.46
C ARG A 29 38.42 0.51 27.32
N ALA A 30 37.62 -0.44 26.85
CA ALA A 30 36.20 -0.20 26.56
C ALA A 30 35.41 0.30 27.79
N GLU A 31 35.82 -0.12 28.98
CA GLU A 31 35.28 0.31 30.28
C GLU A 31 35.57 1.77 30.63
N ASP A 32 36.66 2.36 30.12
CA ASP A 32 37.02 3.75 30.37
C ASP A 32 36.26 4.73 29.47
N TYR A 33 35.57 4.22 28.45
CA TYR A 33 34.99 5.02 27.38
C TYR A 33 33.49 4.78 27.25
N HIS A 34 32.72 5.79 27.65
CA HIS A 34 31.27 5.79 27.45
C HIS A 34 30.91 6.50 26.15
N LEU A 35 29.94 5.95 25.45
CA LEU A 35 29.25 6.67 24.38
C LEU A 35 28.00 7.30 24.97
N GLU A 36 27.88 8.61 24.86
CA GLU A 36 26.70 9.35 25.32
C GLU A 36 25.93 9.87 24.12
N TYR A 37 24.60 9.87 24.18
CA TYR A 37 23.80 10.66 23.26
C TYR A 37 22.90 11.65 23.99
N TRP A 38 22.66 12.77 23.31
CA TRP A 38 21.89 13.91 23.79
C TRP A 38 20.89 14.35 22.73
N ARG A 39 19.76 14.93 23.16
CA ARG A 39 18.89 15.71 22.28
C ARG A 39 19.45 17.12 22.18
N TYR A 40 19.49 17.66 20.97
CA TYR A 40 20.01 19.00 20.73
C TYR A 40 19.11 19.81 19.80
N SER A 41 18.79 21.03 20.20
CA SER A 41 18.07 21.99 19.37
C SER A 41 18.68 23.39 19.57
N GLY A 42 19.15 24.02 18.50
CA GLY A 42 19.73 25.37 18.57
C GLY A 42 21.13 25.36 19.19
N ASP A 43 21.22 25.65 20.49
CA ASP A 43 22.45 25.69 21.31
C ASP A 43 22.30 24.92 22.63
N ASP A 44 21.28 24.07 22.69
CA ASP A 44 20.61 23.82 23.95
C ASP A 44 20.37 22.31 24.07
N TYR A 45 21.07 21.65 24.98
CA TYR A 45 21.00 20.20 25.18
C TYR A 45 19.85 19.81 26.12
N SER A 46 19.20 18.69 25.85
CA SER A 46 18.21 18.06 26.73
C SER A 46 18.33 16.55 26.60
N TYR A 47 17.88 15.82 27.63
CA TYR A 47 17.95 14.37 27.75
C TYR A 47 19.36 13.78 27.53
N TRP A 48 19.80 12.88 28.40
CA TRP A 48 21.07 12.21 28.19
C TRP A 48 20.97 10.73 28.50
N PHE A 49 21.70 9.92 27.75
CA PHE A 49 21.86 8.51 28.05
C PHE A 49 23.24 8.03 27.61
N HIS A 50 23.78 7.02 28.29
CA HIS A 50 25.11 6.50 28.03
C HIS A 50 25.12 5.00 27.76
N PHE A 51 26.16 4.56 27.05
CA PHE A 51 26.40 3.19 26.65
C PHE A 51 27.84 2.82 26.97
N VAL A 52 28.02 1.59 27.44
CA VAL A 52 29.31 0.96 27.61
C VAL A 52 29.63 0.13 26.37
N GLY A 53 30.87 0.19 25.92
CA GLY A 53 31.33 -0.54 24.74
C GLY A 53 31.77 -1.96 25.07
N GLU A 54 31.72 -2.84 24.09
CA GLU A 54 32.22 -4.22 24.19
C GLU A 54 33.41 -4.41 23.23
N ARG A 55 34.55 -4.87 23.74
CA ARG A 55 35.73 -5.11 22.89
C ARG A 55 35.57 -6.41 22.10
N GLN A 56 35.70 -6.29 20.78
CA GLN A 56 35.68 -7.39 19.82
C GLN A 56 37.06 -7.51 19.19
N ASN A 57 37.61 -8.72 19.13
CA ASN A 57 38.94 -8.99 18.59
C ASN A 57 38.86 -9.52 17.16
N ASN A 58 39.87 -9.25 16.34
CA ASN A 58 40.03 -9.80 14.97
C ASN A 58 38.83 -9.56 14.05
N MET A 59 38.27 -8.35 14.08
CA MET A 59 37.13 -7.97 13.25
C MET A 59 37.58 -7.48 11.89
N ASN A 60 36.93 -7.95 10.82
CA ASN A 60 37.16 -7.51 9.45
C ASN A 60 36.19 -6.37 9.11
N PHE A 61 36.69 -5.22 8.65
CA PHE A 61 35.85 -4.08 8.26
C PHE A 61 36.60 -3.13 7.31
N LYS A 62 35.89 -2.16 6.73
CA LYS A 62 36.48 -1.18 5.81
C LYS A 62 36.37 0.24 6.34
N VAL A 63 37.48 0.95 6.52
CA VAL A 63 37.47 2.36 6.96
C VAL A 63 38.41 3.16 6.06
N ASP A 64 37.97 4.34 5.60
CA ASP A 64 38.70 5.24 4.70
C ASP A 64 39.27 4.54 3.45
N GLY A 65 38.53 3.58 2.90
CA GLY A 65 38.94 2.83 1.71
C GLY A 65 39.79 1.58 2.00
N TYR A 66 40.30 1.41 3.21
CA TYR A 66 41.16 0.30 3.60
C TYR A 66 40.35 -0.85 4.22
N ASN A 67 40.62 -2.08 3.79
CA ASN A 67 40.12 -3.28 4.47
C ASN A 67 41.09 -3.64 5.59
N LEU A 68 40.58 -3.76 6.81
CA LEU A 68 41.37 -3.95 8.03
C LEU A 68 40.86 -5.16 8.81
N THR A 69 41.79 -5.84 9.48
CA THR A 69 41.52 -6.87 10.49
C THR A 69 42.13 -6.41 11.81
N LYS A 70 41.30 -5.84 12.70
CA LYS A 70 41.76 -5.18 13.94
C LYS A 70 40.75 -5.37 15.07
N PRO A 71 41.16 -5.24 16.34
CA PRO A 71 40.21 -5.13 17.44
C PRO A 71 39.41 -3.82 17.33
N LEU A 72 38.16 -3.84 17.77
CA LEU A 72 37.29 -2.67 17.83
C LEU A 72 36.41 -2.68 19.08
N ILE A 73 35.92 -1.52 19.49
CA ILE A 73 34.92 -1.37 20.55
C ILE A 73 33.54 -1.21 19.90
N LEU A 74 32.63 -2.13 20.19
CA LEU A 74 31.26 -2.14 19.69
C LEU A 74 30.33 -1.44 20.68
N TYR A 75 29.64 -0.38 20.25
CA TYR A 75 28.57 0.26 20.99
C TYR A 75 27.21 -0.09 20.39
N ARG A 76 26.29 -0.54 21.24
CA ARG A 76 24.92 -0.93 20.88
C ARG A 76 23.93 0.13 21.35
N LEU A 77 23.61 1.08 20.48
CA LEU A 77 22.75 2.22 20.78
C LEU A 77 21.27 1.80 20.71
N HIS A 78 20.47 2.16 21.69
CA HIS A 78 19.01 2.08 21.60
C HIS A 78 18.39 3.43 21.95
N VAL A 79 17.26 3.75 21.32
CA VAL A 79 16.55 5.01 21.56
C VAL A 79 15.44 4.77 22.58
N LYS A 80 15.47 5.49 23.70
CA LYS A 80 14.41 5.42 24.73
C LYS A 80 13.21 6.29 24.40
N ARG A 81 12.02 5.92 24.87
CA ARG A 81 10.81 6.75 24.80
C ARG A 81 11.03 8.16 25.33
N ASP A 82 11.70 8.32 26.46
CA ASP A 82 11.98 9.62 27.07
C ASP A 82 12.73 10.57 26.14
N PHE A 83 13.66 10.06 25.32
CA PHE A 83 14.32 10.86 24.28
C PHE A 83 13.33 11.30 23.20
N LEU A 84 12.39 10.42 22.81
CA LEU A 84 11.42 10.66 21.74
C LEU A 84 10.30 11.64 22.14
N ILE A 85 9.97 11.73 23.44
CA ILE A 85 8.97 12.65 23.99
C ILE A 85 9.58 13.89 24.64
N ASP A 86 10.91 14.04 24.57
CA ASP A 86 11.62 15.19 25.13
C ASP A 86 11.03 16.52 24.61
N ARG A 87 11.11 17.58 25.41
CA ARG A 87 10.56 18.90 25.04
C ARG A 87 11.14 19.45 23.73
N LYS A 88 12.37 19.04 23.38
CA LYS A 88 13.06 19.35 22.11
C LYS A 88 12.99 18.17 21.14
N TYR A 89 11.84 17.48 21.05
CA TYR A 89 11.65 16.30 20.19
C TYR A 89 11.92 16.54 18.69
N ASP A 90 11.91 17.79 18.23
CA ASP A 90 12.30 18.21 16.87
C ASP A 90 13.83 18.40 16.71
N GLY A 91 14.62 18.22 17.75
CA GLY A 91 16.07 18.33 17.70
C GLY A 91 16.79 17.12 17.11
N GLU A 92 18.06 17.28 16.75
CA GLU A 92 18.94 16.18 16.34
C GLU A 92 19.39 15.33 17.54
N MET A 93 19.89 14.12 17.23
CA MET A 93 20.65 13.33 18.19
C MET A 93 22.14 13.68 18.06
N ARG A 94 22.78 14.08 19.16
CA ARG A 94 24.23 14.29 19.23
C ARG A 94 24.89 13.20 20.04
N ILE A 95 25.90 12.57 19.47
CA ILE A 95 26.65 11.46 20.07
C ILE A 95 28.05 11.95 20.45
N PHE A 96 28.48 11.60 21.66
CA PHE A 96 29.77 11.97 22.22
C PHE A 96 30.50 10.73 22.74
N LEU A 97 31.81 10.69 22.55
CA LEU A 97 32.68 9.71 23.19
C LEU A 97 33.33 10.38 24.40
N LYS A 98 33.09 9.85 25.59
CA LYS A 98 33.62 10.39 26.86
C LYS A 98 34.61 9.42 27.48
N ASN A 99 35.81 9.92 27.75
CA ASN A 99 36.78 9.26 28.62
C ASN A 99 36.36 9.54 30.07
N ILE A 100 35.92 8.50 30.79
CA ILE A 100 35.39 8.58 32.15
C ILE A 100 36.52 8.93 33.15
N PRO A 101 37.67 8.23 33.19
CA PRO A 101 38.76 8.58 34.10
C PRO A 101 39.27 10.02 33.93
N ALA A 102 39.41 10.49 32.69
CA ALA A 102 39.89 11.85 32.40
C ALA A 102 38.78 12.91 32.44
N ASN A 103 37.52 12.50 32.63
CA ASN A 103 36.33 13.34 32.56
C ASN A 103 36.33 14.30 31.36
N LYS A 104 36.64 13.78 30.17
CA LYS A 104 36.82 14.58 28.95
C LYS A 104 36.13 13.94 27.75
N TYR A 105 35.51 14.78 26.92
CA TYR A 105 34.99 14.35 25.62
C TYR A 105 36.12 14.28 24.59
N GLU A 106 36.19 13.14 23.91
CA GLU A 106 37.22 12.82 22.93
C GLU A 106 36.62 12.48 21.56
N THR A 107 35.33 12.78 21.35
CA THR A 107 34.64 12.63 20.06
C THR A 107 35.40 13.31 18.92
N ASN A 108 36.07 14.42 19.23
CA ASN A 108 36.85 15.18 18.27
C ASN A 108 38.07 14.41 17.70
N LYS A 109 38.49 13.33 18.37
CA LYS A 109 39.57 12.45 17.95
C LYS A 109 39.11 11.31 17.03
N LEU A 110 37.80 11.13 16.86
CA LEU A 110 37.24 10.13 15.96
C LEU A 110 37.31 10.58 14.50
N LYS A 111 37.60 9.61 13.63
CA LYS A 111 37.72 9.75 12.18
C LYS A 111 37.07 8.56 11.46
N PRO A 112 36.61 8.70 10.22
CA PRO A 112 36.57 9.94 9.44
C PRO A 112 35.54 10.94 9.99
N LYS A 113 35.85 12.23 9.83
CA LYS A 113 34.88 13.30 10.06
C LYS A 113 34.35 13.75 8.72
N GLU A 114 33.04 13.71 8.55
CA GLU A 114 32.38 14.38 7.43
C GLU A 114 31.97 15.81 7.83
N TYR A 115 31.63 16.64 6.86
CA TYR A 115 31.06 17.98 7.10
C TYR A 115 29.59 17.88 7.48
N ILE A 116 29.12 18.66 8.46
CA ILE A 116 27.68 18.84 8.70
C ILE A 116 27.17 19.95 7.77
N LEU A 117 25.87 19.97 7.49
CA LEU A 117 25.26 21.11 6.82
C LEU A 117 24.46 21.92 7.85
N ARG A 118 24.85 23.18 8.04
CA ARG A 118 24.13 24.15 8.87
C ARG A 118 23.72 25.30 7.95
N ASN A 119 22.42 25.54 7.81
CA ASN A 119 21.86 26.56 6.90
C ASN A 119 22.36 26.45 5.45
N GLY A 120 22.57 25.23 4.95
CA GLY A 120 23.09 24.99 3.60
C GLY A 120 24.62 25.09 3.46
N GLU A 121 25.34 25.48 4.52
CA GLU A 121 26.80 25.58 4.51
C GLU A 121 27.47 24.38 5.20
N LYS A 122 28.62 23.95 4.67
CA LYS A 122 29.43 22.87 5.23
C LYS A 122 30.19 23.37 6.46
N VAL A 123 29.74 22.96 7.65
CA VAL A 123 30.40 23.30 8.92
C VAL A 123 31.09 22.05 9.48
N TYR A 124 32.26 22.24 10.10
CA TYR A 124 32.87 21.20 10.92
C TYR A 124 32.30 21.28 12.33
N GLN A 125 31.51 20.27 12.72
CA GLN A 125 31.18 20.10 14.11
C GLN A 125 32.32 19.34 14.79
N TYR A 126 33.11 20.06 15.58
CA TYR A 126 34.35 19.49 16.12
C TYR A 126 34.09 18.48 17.23
N ASP A 127 33.02 18.66 18.01
CA ASP A 127 32.90 18.06 19.35
C ASP A 127 31.86 16.94 19.46
N ALA A 128 31.03 16.74 18.43
CA ALA A 128 29.96 15.73 18.42
C ALA A 128 29.80 15.04 17.07
N LEU A 129 29.30 13.81 17.08
CA LEU A 129 28.74 13.14 15.90
C LEU A 129 27.24 13.41 15.86
N SER A 130 26.73 13.93 14.75
CA SER A 130 25.29 14.16 14.58
C SER A 130 24.58 12.97 13.93
N CYS A 131 23.36 12.72 14.38
CA CYS A 131 22.40 11.89 13.67
C CYS A 131 21.05 12.60 13.56
N ASN A 132 20.73 12.97 12.32
CA ASN A 132 19.51 13.67 11.92
C ASN A 132 19.04 13.15 10.55
N LEU A 133 17.91 13.65 10.04
CA LEU A 133 17.33 13.19 8.77
C LEU A 133 18.26 13.43 7.58
N TYR A 134 19.12 14.45 7.63
CA TYR A 134 20.11 14.70 6.60
C TYR A 134 21.21 13.63 6.60
N LYS A 135 21.82 13.38 7.76
CA LYS A 135 22.94 12.43 7.89
C LYS A 135 22.97 11.81 9.28
N CYS A 136 23.17 10.50 9.33
CA CYS A 136 23.42 9.78 10.58
C CYS A 136 24.85 9.24 10.66
N ARG A 137 25.67 9.84 11.53
CA ARG A 137 27.09 9.50 11.70
C ARG A 137 27.28 8.38 12.72
N ILE A 138 27.00 7.18 12.25
CA ILE A 138 27.25 5.93 12.97
C ILE A 138 28.09 4.99 12.09
N GLY A 139 28.41 3.81 12.62
CA GLY A 139 29.23 2.82 11.95
C GLY A 139 30.67 2.83 12.44
N ALA A 140 31.61 2.56 11.54
CA ALA A 140 33.03 2.40 11.87
C ALA A 140 33.79 3.72 11.92
N PHE A 141 34.57 3.89 13.00
CA PHE A 141 35.48 5.00 13.24
C PHE A 141 36.83 4.47 13.72
N TYR A 142 37.88 5.24 13.49
CA TYR A 142 39.19 5.05 14.12
C TYR A 142 39.51 6.24 15.02
N TYR A 143 40.24 5.96 16.09
CA TYR A 143 40.61 6.94 17.09
C TYR A 143 42.06 7.37 16.89
N CYS A 144 42.29 8.67 16.71
CA CYS A 144 43.63 9.25 16.65
C CYS A 144 43.95 10.05 17.90
N SER A 145 44.89 9.53 18.71
CA SER A 145 45.45 10.29 19.82
C SER A 145 46.37 11.41 19.31
N TYR A 146 46.33 12.55 20.00
CA TYR A 146 47.33 13.62 19.85
C TYR A 146 48.36 13.44 20.96
N GLY A 147 49.65 13.51 20.61
CA GLY A 147 50.71 13.50 21.61
C GLY A 147 50.67 14.73 22.50
N THR A 148 51.05 14.56 23.76
CA THR A 148 51.14 15.61 24.77
C THR A 148 52.06 16.78 24.41
N TYR A 149 52.88 16.65 23.35
CA TYR A 149 53.84 17.68 22.91
C TYR A 149 53.88 17.94 21.40
N ILE A 150 52.97 17.39 20.59
CA ILE A 150 53.05 17.54 19.12
C ILE A 150 51.69 17.88 18.52
N LEU A 151 51.65 18.99 17.76
CA LEU A 151 50.52 19.49 16.95
C LEU A 151 50.07 18.53 15.81
N PHE A 152 50.58 17.29 15.77
CA PHE A 152 50.28 16.31 14.73
C PHE A 152 49.66 15.05 15.36
N PRO A 153 48.54 14.54 14.82
CA PRO A 153 47.94 13.30 15.28
C PRO A 153 48.90 12.12 15.05
N PHE A 154 48.94 11.15 15.98
CA PHE A 154 49.79 9.95 15.85
C PHE A 154 49.36 8.99 14.73
N CYS A 155 48.18 9.18 14.13
CA CYS A 155 47.79 8.49 12.91
C CYS A 155 47.42 9.50 11.82
N LYS A 156 48.07 9.35 10.66
CA LYS A 156 47.76 10.10 9.43
C LYS A 156 46.59 9.47 8.67
N ASN A 157 46.38 8.15 8.82
CA ASN A 157 45.36 7.38 8.13
C ASN A 157 44.84 6.22 8.99
N ALA A 158 43.77 5.55 8.51
CA ALA A 158 43.15 4.44 9.23
C ALA A 158 44.09 3.24 9.52
N PRO A 159 44.98 2.79 8.60
CA PRO A 159 45.89 1.68 8.89
C PRO A 159 46.86 1.88 10.06
N GLU A 160 47.27 3.14 10.32
CA GLU A 160 48.16 3.50 11.43
C GLU A 160 47.43 3.55 12.79
N ALA A 161 46.11 3.58 12.78
CA ALA A 161 45.32 3.64 14.01
C ALA A 161 45.37 2.31 14.77
N LYS A 162 45.49 2.42 16.11
CA LYS A 162 45.48 1.26 17.01
C LYS A 162 44.07 0.89 17.46
N ASP A 163 43.21 1.89 17.62
CA ASP A 163 41.87 1.72 18.17
C ASP A 163 40.78 2.10 17.18
N PHE A 164 39.77 1.23 17.15
CA PHE A 164 38.61 1.36 16.29
C PHE A 164 37.34 1.26 17.11
N ILE A 165 36.30 1.96 16.67
CA ILE A 165 34.99 1.99 17.30
C ILE A 165 33.94 1.69 16.24
N TYR A 166 32.97 0.86 16.57
CA TYR A 166 31.79 0.67 15.76
C TYR A 166 30.53 1.04 16.55
N MET A 167 29.70 1.91 15.99
CA MET A 167 28.42 2.34 16.58
C MET A 167 27.28 1.79 15.74
N GLY A 168 26.38 1.02 16.34
CA GLY A 168 25.19 0.51 15.66
C GLY A 168 23.94 0.57 16.53
N PHE A 169 22.78 0.67 15.88
CA PHE A 169 21.50 0.67 16.58
C PHE A 169 21.01 -0.75 16.90
N THR A 170 20.34 -0.87 18.03
CA THR A 170 19.63 -2.06 18.49
C THR A 170 18.25 -1.66 19.00
N LYS A 171 17.38 -2.66 19.19
CA LYS A 171 16.06 -2.44 19.75
C LYS A 171 16.14 -1.96 21.20
N SER A 172 15.18 -1.14 21.61
CA SER A 172 15.02 -0.79 23.02
C SER A 172 14.11 -1.81 23.70
N HIS A 173 13.91 -1.67 25.02
CA HIS A 173 12.90 -2.45 25.73
C HIS A 173 11.46 -2.16 25.28
N GLU A 174 11.22 -0.96 24.71
CA GLU A 174 9.89 -0.46 24.36
C GLU A 174 9.58 -0.63 22.87
N TYR A 175 10.61 -0.62 22.02
CA TYR A 175 10.45 -0.65 20.57
C TYR A 175 11.42 -1.64 19.93
N ASP A 176 10.89 -2.55 19.12
CA ASP A 176 11.68 -3.47 18.30
C ASP A 176 12.38 -2.80 17.11
N ASN A 177 12.02 -1.54 16.80
CA ASN A 177 12.49 -0.78 15.65
C ASN A 177 13.28 0.48 16.05
N LEU A 178 14.06 1.03 15.12
CA LEU A 178 14.64 2.36 15.27
C LEU A 178 13.57 3.42 15.00
N VAL A 179 13.00 3.96 16.07
CA VAL A 179 11.99 5.01 16.00
C VAL A 179 12.67 6.37 15.88
N LEU A 180 12.49 7.05 14.74
CA LEU A 180 13.00 8.40 14.50
C LEU A 180 12.22 9.45 15.29
N LYS A 181 10.90 9.25 15.40
CA LYS A 181 10.00 10.11 16.17
C LYS A 181 8.67 9.38 16.41
N LEU A 182 8.03 9.72 17.52
CA LEU A 182 6.67 9.25 17.80
C LEU A 182 5.65 10.15 17.07
N ILE A 183 4.55 9.55 16.61
CA ILE A 183 3.41 10.25 16.04
C ILE A 183 2.26 10.12 17.04
N PRO A 184 1.81 11.23 17.65
CA PRO A 184 0.77 11.17 18.66
C PRO A 184 -0.55 10.75 18.02
N LYS A 185 -1.25 9.77 18.61
CA LYS A 185 -2.55 9.34 18.09
C LYS A 185 -3.60 10.42 18.27
N SER A 186 -4.37 10.69 17.22
CA SER A 186 -5.51 11.61 17.31
C SER A 186 -6.78 10.80 17.57
N ASN A 187 -7.43 11.04 18.71
CA ASN A 187 -8.65 10.31 19.09
C ASN A 187 -9.91 11.16 18.90
N THR A 188 -9.75 12.45 18.59
CA THR A 188 -10.82 13.45 18.49
C THR A 188 -11.17 13.77 17.05
N ASN A 189 -10.19 13.95 16.16
CA ASN A 189 -10.42 14.32 14.77
C ASN A 189 -9.91 13.25 13.80
N LYS A 190 -10.84 12.39 13.35
CA LYS A 190 -10.59 11.28 12.41
C LYS A 190 -10.06 11.71 11.04
N ASN A 191 -10.14 13.00 10.68
CA ASN A 191 -9.68 13.54 9.40
C ASN A 191 -8.22 14.00 9.43
N ILE A 192 -7.53 13.84 10.57
CA ILE A 192 -6.11 14.16 10.70
C ILE A 192 -5.27 12.97 10.26
N PHE A 193 -4.21 13.28 9.52
CA PHE A 193 -3.15 12.35 9.17
C PHE A 193 -1.81 13.07 9.26
N SER A 194 -0.73 12.29 9.26
CA SER A 194 0.62 12.85 9.31
C SER A 194 1.38 12.54 8.04
N ILE A 195 2.19 13.49 7.59
CA ILE A 195 3.25 13.26 6.61
C ILE A 195 4.57 13.19 7.36
N ALA A 196 5.20 12.03 7.30
CA ALA A 196 6.50 11.76 7.90
C ALA A 196 7.59 11.90 6.84
N VAL A 197 8.71 12.53 7.22
CA VAL A 197 9.87 12.69 6.34
C VAL A 197 10.86 11.57 6.61
N CYS A 198 11.11 10.73 5.61
CA CYS A 198 12.06 9.64 5.71
C CYS A 198 13.40 10.01 5.08
N PRO A 199 14.52 9.53 5.66
CA PRO A 199 15.84 9.78 5.11
C PRO A 199 16.01 9.08 3.74
N GLY A 200 16.91 9.62 2.91
CA GLY A 200 17.26 9.08 1.60
C GLY A 200 18.30 7.95 1.64
N PRO A 201 18.63 7.32 0.50
CA PRO A 201 19.60 6.21 0.44
C PRO A 201 21.01 6.59 0.95
N SER A 202 21.39 7.87 0.82
CA SER A 202 22.69 8.41 1.24
C SER A 202 22.75 8.84 2.72
N TRP A 203 21.80 8.39 3.56
CA TRP A 203 21.68 8.80 4.96
C TRP A 203 22.92 8.49 5.81
N LEU A 204 23.57 7.35 5.55
CA LEU A 204 24.78 6.93 6.25
C LEU A 204 26.03 7.31 5.45
N PRO A 205 27.17 7.57 6.13
CA PRO A 205 28.43 7.80 5.45
C PRO A 205 28.91 6.51 4.78
N GLN A 206 29.60 6.61 3.65
CA GLN A 206 30.11 5.43 2.92
C GLN A 206 31.11 4.62 3.77
N SER A 207 31.81 5.28 4.69
CA SER A 207 32.73 4.68 5.65
C SER A 207 32.05 3.96 6.82
N SER A 208 30.72 4.06 6.98
CA SER A 208 30.01 3.47 8.12
C SER A 208 30.08 1.93 8.20
N ASN A 209 30.36 1.24 7.08
CA ASN A 209 30.08 -0.19 6.92
C ASN A 209 28.61 -0.55 7.20
N SER A 210 27.70 0.40 7.00
CA SER A 210 26.27 0.22 7.14
C SER A 210 25.57 0.82 5.92
N GLU A 211 24.39 0.31 5.61
CA GLU A 211 23.60 0.73 4.48
C GLU A 211 22.16 0.98 4.93
N TYR A 212 21.58 2.10 4.52
CA TYR A 212 20.17 2.36 4.69
C TYR A 212 19.43 2.13 3.38
N ILE A 213 18.41 1.27 3.41
CA ILE A 213 17.61 0.87 2.25
C ILE A 213 16.18 1.37 2.46
N PRO A 214 15.72 2.38 1.71
CA PRO A 214 14.35 2.87 1.81
C PRO A 214 13.34 1.83 1.29
N THR A 215 12.10 1.90 1.78
CA THR A 215 10.94 1.17 1.23
C THR A 215 9.95 2.15 0.61
N TRP A 216 9.17 1.68 -0.38
CA TRP A 216 8.12 2.47 -1.06
C TRP A 216 6.75 2.38 -0.40
N GLU A 217 6.62 1.60 0.69
CA GLU A 217 5.38 1.52 1.46
C GLU A 217 4.90 2.90 1.91
N ASN A 218 3.63 3.21 1.68
CA ASN A 218 2.98 4.47 2.04
C ASN A 218 3.66 5.73 1.47
N ASN A 219 4.44 5.61 0.39
CA ASN A 219 5.14 6.75 -0.21
C ASN A 219 4.16 7.70 -0.93
N VAL A 220 4.22 8.98 -0.59
CA VAL A 220 3.44 10.05 -1.23
C VAL A 220 4.22 10.62 -2.40
N THR A 221 5.40 11.14 -2.12
CA THR A 221 6.27 11.80 -3.11
C THR A 221 7.71 11.85 -2.59
N THR A 222 8.61 12.29 -3.46
CA THR A 222 10.03 12.46 -3.16
C THR A 222 10.36 13.95 -3.18
N LEU A 223 11.09 14.42 -2.18
CA LEU A 223 11.67 15.76 -2.15
C LEU A 223 13.12 15.68 -2.61
N GLU A 224 13.46 16.46 -3.63
CA GLU A 224 14.81 16.58 -4.16
C GLU A 224 15.32 18.00 -3.95
N PHE A 225 16.32 18.15 -3.10
CA PHE A 225 17.04 19.41 -2.91
C PHE A 225 18.28 19.37 -3.80
N LYS A 226 18.53 20.43 -4.58
CA LYS A 226 19.61 20.41 -5.59
C LYS A 226 21.00 20.77 -5.03
N ASN A 227 21.06 21.59 -3.97
CA ASN A 227 22.32 22.15 -3.47
C ASN A 227 22.49 21.95 -1.95
N PRO A 228 23.29 20.95 -1.52
CA PRO A 228 23.73 19.78 -2.29
C PRO A 228 22.57 18.86 -2.66
N SER A 229 22.80 17.92 -3.59
CA SER A 229 21.80 16.94 -4.00
C SER A 229 21.40 16.06 -2.82
N ARG A 230 20.13 16.13 -2.41
CA ARG A 230 19.57 15.35 -1.30
C ARG A 230 18.18 14.87 -1.66
N VAL A 231 17.86 13.69 -1.17
CA VAL A 231 16.60 13.02 -1.45
C VAL A 231 15.94 12.66 -0.12
N TYR A 232 14.69 13.04 0.04
CA TYR A 232 13.84 12.61 1.16
C TYR A 232 12.56 12.00 0.62
N PHE A 233 12.01 11.02 1.34
CA PHE A 233 10.76 10.38 0.96
C PHE A 233 9.67 10.82 1.91
N LEU A 234 8.56 11.33 1.38
CA LEU A 234 7.40 11.71 2.18
C LEU A 234 6.45 10.53 2.27
N LYS A 235 6.10 10.15 3.50
CA LYS A 235 5.19 9.03 3.76
C LYS A 235 3.96 9.49 4.52
N TYR A 236 2.79 8.99 4.14
CA TYR A 236 1.59 9.23 4.92
C TYR A 236 1.48 8.23 6.08
N ALA A 237 0.88 8.68 7.17
CA ALA A 237 0.64 7.92 8.37
C ALA A 237 -0.76 8.22 8.93
N TYR A 238 -1.47 7.17 9.31
CA TYR A 238 -2.77 7.28 9.99
C TYR A 238 -2.66 6.72 11.42
N CYS A 239 -2.36 7.59 12.37
CA CYS A 239 -2.21 7.20 13.77
C CYS A 239 -3.50 7.46 14.54
N HIS A 240 -4.42 6.49 14.52
CA HIS A 240 -5.73 6.50 15.19
C HIS A 240 -5.97 5.18 15.94
N ASN A 241 -6.87 5.17 16.92
CA ASN A 241 -7.09 4.03 17.83
C ASN A 241 -7.63 2.72 17.21
N ILE A 242 -8.15 2.73 15.99
CA ILE A 242 -8.87 1.55 15.44
C ILE A 242 -8.05 0.92 14.31
N GLY A 243 -7.55 -0.30 14.52
CA GLY A 243 -7.02 -1.20 13.48
C GLY A 243 -5.92 -0.59 12.60
N SER A 244 -5.07 0.31 13.13
CA SER A 244 -4.01 0.96 12.36
C SER A 244 -2.66 0.32 12.63
N LYS A 245 -1.82 0.19 11.59
CA LYS A 245 -0.40 -0.15 11.76
C LYS A 245 0.24 0.88 12.69
N THR A 246 0.80 0.40 13.79
CA THR A 246 1.44 1.26 14.79
C THR A 246 2.80 1.79 14.35
N PHE A 247 3.38 1.23 13.29
CA PHE A 247 4.70 1.62 12.80
C PHE A 247 4.68 1.96 11.31
N VAL A 248 5.21 3.13 10.98
CA VAL A 248 5.35 3.67 9.62
C VAL A 248 6.79 3.49 9.19
N LYS A 249 7.04 2.44 8.40
CA LYS A 249 8.38 2.05 7.98
C LYS A 249 8.94 3.01 6.92
N CYS A 250 10.07 3.64 7.22
CA CYS A 250 10.85 4.41 6.25
C CYS A 250 11.76 3.50 5.41
N GLY A 251 12.39 2.52 6.06
CA GLY A 251 13.39 1.67 5.44
C GLY A 251 13.95 0.65 6.42
N LYS A 252 15.09 0.06 6.03
CA LYS A 252 15.84 -0.89 6.83
C LYS A 252 17.30 -0.47 6.89
N LEU A 253 17.85 -0.46 8.09
CA LEU A 253 19.25 -0.21 8.37
C LEU A 253 19.97 -1.57 8.43
N LYS A 254 20.81 -1.86 7.42
CA LYS A 254 21.76 -2.97 7.43
C LYS A 254 23.06 -2.52 8.09
N GLN A 255 23.57 -3.34 8.99
CA GLN A 255 24.72 -3.02 9.82
C GLN A 255 25.68 -4.21 9.79
N MET A 256 26.99 -3.96 9.82
CA MET A 256 28.00 -5.02 9.70
C MET A 256 28.06 -5.93 10.93
N PHE A 257 28.09 -5.33 12.13
CA PHE A 257 28.28 -6.06 13.39
C PHE A 257 27.03 -6.08 14.27
N MET A 258 25.87 -5.73 13.69
CA MET A 258 24.59 -5.69 14.37
C MET A 258 23.50 -6.28 13.47
N PRO A 259 22.43 -6.86 14.04
CA PRO A 259 21.27 -7.23 13.26
C PRO A 259 20.74 -6.02 12.48
N SER A 260 20.15 -6.30 11.32
CA SER A 260 19.43 -5.26 10.61
C SER A 260 18.20 -4.85 11.40
N ILE A 261 17.87 -3.56 11.40
CA ILE A 261 16.74 -3.00 12.14
C ILE A 261 15.89 -2.14 11.20
N ASP A 262 14.57 -2.21 11.34
CA ASP A 262 13.67 -1.35 10.59
C ASP A 262 13.70 0.07 11.18
N VAL A 263 13.65 1.07 10.31
CA VAL A 263 13.72 2.49 10.65
C VAL A 263 12.41 3.15 10.28
N GLY A 264 11.86 3.98 11.15
CA GLY A 264 10.58 4.61 10.88
C GLY A 264 10.01 5.40 12.03
N TYR A 265 8.70 5.58 12.00
CA TYR A 265 7.94 6.35 12.98
C TYR A 265 6.94 5.46 13.69
N GLN A 266 6.68 5.71 14.96
CA GLN A 266 5.79 4.89 15.77
C GLN A 266 4.59 5.73 16.23
N CYS A 267 3.38 5.26 15.92
CA CYS A 267 2.13 5.82 16.44
C CYS A 267 1.98 5.46 17.92
N ASP A 268 1.76 6.46 18.77
CA ASP A 268 1.70 6.25 20.22
C ASP A 268 0.74 7.23 20.89
N ASP A 269 0.17 6.81 22.01
CA ASP A 269 -0.71 7.64 22.83
C ASP A 269 0.13 8.52 23.75
N TYR A 270 0.51 9.70 23.24
CA TYR A 270 1.18 10.73 24.03
C TYR A 270 0.80 12.11 23.49
N ASN A 271 0.75 13.11 24.37
CA ASN A 271 0.61 14.52 24.00
C ASN A 271 -0.54 14.83 23.00
N ASN A 272 -1.78 14.82 23.51
CA ASN A 272 -2.98 15.09 22.71
C ASN A 272 -2.98 16.48 22.06
N GLU A 273 -2.33 17.48 22.66
CA GLU A 273 -2.19 18.81 22.05
C GLU A 273 -1.41 18.73 20.72
N LYS A 274 -0.30 18.00 20.70
CA LYS A 274 0.49 17.77 19.47
C LYS A 274 -0.26 16.94 18.44
N ALA A 275 -1.09 15.99 18.86
CA ALA A 275 -1.97 15.24 17.95
C ALA A 275 -2.94 16.14 17.16
N ASN A 276 -3.28 17.31 17.72
CA ASN A 276 -4.22 18.25 17.13
C ASN A 276 -3.54 19.51 16.57
N PHE A 277 -2.20 19.57 16.55
CA PHE A 277 -1.47 20.66 15.90
C PHE A 277 -1.48 20.47 14.37
N ILE A 278 -2.47 21.06 13.70
CA ILE A 278 -2.70 20.91 12.25
C ILE A 278 -1.99 22.04 11.48
N HIS A 279 -1.11 21.67 10.54
CA HIS A 279 -0.37 22.62 9.70
C HIS A 279 -1.33 23.51 8.91
N ASN A 280 -2.28 22.88 8.20
CA ASN A 280 -3.24 23.58 7.35
C ASN A 280 -4.54 23.99 8.08
N HIS A 281 -4.46 24.37 9.36
CA HIS A 281 -5.63 24.75 10.17
C HIS A 281 -6.40 25.96 9.62
N LYS A 282 -5.71 26.90 8.97
CA LYS A 282 -6.32 28.11 8.37
C LYS A 282 -7.07 27.82 7.07
N GLU A 283 -6.82 26.67 6.44
CA GLU A 283 -7.48 26.33 5.20
C GLU A 283 -8.95 26.00 5.42
N LYS A 284 -9.82 26.63 4.62
CA LYS A 284 -11.24 26.29 4.59
C LYS A 284 -11.46 24.93 3.94
N THR A 285 -12.47 24.21 4.43
CA THR A 285 -12.94 22.99 3.78
C THR A 285 -13.64 23.33 2.47
N SER A 286 -13.37 22.55 1.43
CA SER A 286 -13.98 22.69 0.11
C SER A 286 -14.69 21.40 -0.31
N VAL A 287 -15.64 21.52 -1.21
CA VAL A 287 -16.21 20.40 -1.94
C VAL A 287 -15.54 20.41 -3.32
N ALA A 288 -15.08 19.24 -3.77
CA ALA A 288 -14.51 19.12 -5.11
C ALA A 288 -15.61 19.41 -6.15
N SER A 289 -15.29 20.23 -7.14
CA SER A 289 -16.18 20.49 -8.27
C SER A 289 -15.93 19.46 -9.36
N LEU A 290 -16.95 19.26 -10.18
CA LEU A 290 -16.87 18.43 -11.36
C LEU A 290 -16.81 19.34 -12.59
N SER A 291 -15.79 19.17 -13.44
CA SER A 291 -15.68 19.86 -14.72
C SER A 291 -15.16 18.91 -15.78
N GLY A 292 -15.93 18.72 -16.86
CA GLY A 292 -15.54 17.84 -17.97
C GLY A 292 -15.17 16.42 -17.53
N ASN A 293 -15.93 15.84 -16.59
CA ASN A 293 -15.69 14.52 -15.98
C ASN A 293 -14.40 14.41 -15.15
N LYS A 294 -13.77 15.53 -14.80
CA LYS A 294 -12.64 15.59 -13.88
C LYS A 294 -13.08 16.17 -12.55
N LEU A 295 -12.60 15.58 -11.46
CA LEU A 295 -12.73 16.16 -10.13
C LEU A 295 -11.61 17.18 -9.92
N ILE A 296 -12.03 18.38 -9.56
CA ILE A 296 -11.17 19.51 -9.26
C ILE A 296 -11.36 19.87 -7.80
N CYS A 297 -10.26 20.01 -7.07
CA CYS A 297 -10.28 20.46 -5.70
C CYS A 297 -9.36 21.65 -5.53
N LYS A 298 -9.89 22.80 -5.06
CA LYS A 298 -9.13 24.06 -4.95
C LYS A 298 -8.36 24.36 -6.24
N ASP A 299 -9.08 24.37 -7.36
CA ASP A 299 -8.54 24.64 -8.70
C ASP A 299 -7.51 23.64 -9.22
N THR A 300 -7.36 22.50 -8.54
CA THR A 300 -6.36 21.48 -8.86
C THR A 300 -7.02 20.17 -9.28
N MET A 301 -6.61 19.61 -10.42
CA MET A 301 -7.13 18.32 -10.91
C MET A 301 -6.52 17.16 -10.10
N LEU A 302 -7.36 16.30 -9.52
CA LEU A 302 -6.90 15.29 -8.56
C LEU A 302 -5.96 14.21 -9.13
N TYR A 303 -6.11 13.87 -10.42
CA TYR A 303 -5.37 12.79 -11.08
C TYR A 303 -4.13 13.25 -11.85
N GLU A 304 -3.65 14.47 -11.60
CA GLU A 304 -2.39 14.90 -12.20
C GLU A 304 -1.20 14.18 -11.57
N SER A 305 -0.37 13.57 -12.41
CA SER A 305 0.72 12.68 -12.00
C SER A 305 1.79 13.34 -11.11
N LYS A 306 1.88 14.67 -11.10
CA LYS A 306 2.84 15.44 -10.32
C LYS A 306 2.39 15.71 -8.88
N LEU A 307 1.12 15.47 -8.56
CA LEU A 307 0.56 15.85 -7.27
C LEU A 307 0.56 14.68 -6.29
N GLY A 308 0.94 14.97 -5.04
CA GLY A 308 0.75 14.08 -3.91
C GLY A 308 -0.68 14.19 -3.39
N VAL A 309 -1.66 13.63 -4.10
CA VAL A 309 -3.05 13.61 -3.64
C VAL A 309 -3.28 12.38 -2.77
N ILE A 310 -3.83 12.60 -1.59
CA ILE A 310 -4.11 11.55 -0.62
C ILE A 310 -5.62 11.48 -0.43
N ALA A 311 -6.18 10.28 -0.58
CA ALA A 311 -7.57 9.98 -0.29
C ALA A 311 -7.71 9.41 1.12
N PHE A 312 -8.70 9.94 1.84
CA PHE A 312 -9.01 9.60 3.22
C PHE A 312 -10.40 9.01 3.30
N LEU A 313 -10.54 8.12 4.29
CA LEU A 313 -11.69 7.35 4.69
C LEU A 313 -13.04 7.82 4.09
N PRO A 314 -13.81 6.88 3.52
CA PRO A 314 -15.18 7.16 3.14
C PRO A 314 -16.02 7.50 4.38
N PRO A 315 -16.93 8.47 4.27
CA PRO A 315 -17.85 8.80 5.34
C PRO A 315 -18.87 7.66 5.48
N GLY A 316 -18.85 7.00 6.63
CA GLY A 316 -19.74 5.89 6.98
C GLY A 316 -19.18 5.12 8.16
N ASN A 317 -20.06 4.64 9.06
CA ASN A 317 -19.68 4.00 10.33
C ASN A 317 -19.12 2.57 10.21
N GLN A 318 -18.68 2.12 9.03
CA GLN A 318 -18.13 0.77 8.85
C GLN A 318 -16.62 0.73 9.12
N TYR A 319 -16.23 1.12 10.32
CA TYR A 319 -14.83 1.23 10.75
C TYR A 319 -14.20 -0.09 11.22
N HIS A 320 -14.91 -1.22 11.12
CA HIS A 320 -14.42 -2.53 11.57
C HIS A 320 -13.45 -3.22 10.61
N LYS A 321 -13.19 -2.62 9.44
CA LYS A 321 -12.26 -3.09 8.40
C LYS A 321 -11.27 -1.99 7.99
N ILE A 322 -10.78 -1.19 8.95
CA ILE A 322 -9.82 -0.10 8.66
C ILE A 322 -8.52 -0.62 8.02
N ASP A 323 -8.10 -1.85 8.30
CA ASP A 323 -6.96 -2.49 7.61
C ASP A 323 -7.21 -2.68 6.09
N GLU A 324 -8.47 -2.76 5.65
CA GLU A 324 -8.86 -2.78 4.22
C GLU A 324 -9.07 -1.36 3.65
N PHE A 325 -9.34 -0.36 4.49
CA PHE A 325 -9.49 1.05 4.10
C PHE A 325 -8.22 1.82 4.39
N SER A 326 -7.19 1.58 3.58
CA SER A 326 -5.97 2.36 3.62
C SER A 326 -6.24 3.78 3.16
N ILE A 327 -5.78 4.78 3.92
CA ILE A 327 -5.36 6.05 3.30
C ILE A 327 -4.50 5.66 2.11
N GLU A 328 -4.83 6.18 0.93
CA GLU A 328 -4.09 5.82 -0.25
C GLU A 328 -3.70 7.05 -1.04
N LYS A 329 -2.52 6.98 -1.64
CA LYS A 329 -2.14 7.93 -2.66
C LYS A 329 -3.07 7.72 -3.85
N LEU A 330 -3.74 8.78 -4.26
CA LEU A 330 -4.59 8.75 -5.44
C LEU A 330 -3.71 8.53 -6.68
N VAL A 331 -3.98 7.46 -7.41
CA VAL A 331 -3.41 7.19 -8.73
C VAL A 331 -4.53 7.08 -9.76
N ASN A 332 -4.21 7.10 -11.05
CA ASN A 332 -5.21 7.12 -12.15
C ASN A 332 -6.23 5.97 -12.14
N GLN A 333 -6.02 4.93 -11.31
CA GLN A 333 -6.90 3.76 -11.19
C GLN A 333 -7.59 3.67 -9.82
N THR A 334 -7.33 4.59 -8.89
CA THR A 334 -7.95 4.59 -7.57
C THR A 334 -9.43 4.95 -7.70
N ASN A 335 -10.32 4.13 -7.13
CA ASN A 335 -11.74 4.45 -7.07
C ASN A 335 -11.99 5.52 -6.01
N LEU A 336 -12.80 6.52 -6.35
CA LEU A 336 -13.29 7.49 -5.38
C LEU A 336 -14.74 7.20 -5.02
N TYR A 337 -15.07 7.41 -3.75
CA TYR A 337 -16.43 7.26 -3.25
C TYR A 337 -16.97 8.59 -2.75
N ALA A 338 -18.30 8.73 -2.77
CA ALA A 338 -18.98 9.94 -2.32
C ALA A 338 -18.51 10.37 -0.92
N GLY A 339 -18.12 11.64 -0.79
CA GLY A 339 -17.58 12.30 0.39
C GLY A 339 -16.32 11.72 1.01
N HIS A 340 -15.56 10.90 0.28
CA HIS A 340 -14.13 10.76 0.54
C HIS A 340 -13.54 12.14 0.84
N ARG A 341 -12.75 12.21 1.91
CA ARG A 341 -11.97 13.42 2.18
C ARG A 341 -10.67 13.31 1.41
N LEU A 342 -10.20 14.42 0.84
CA LEU A 342 -8.98 14.46 0.04
C LEU A 342 -8.08 15.57 0.56
N HIS A 343 -6.78 15.33 0.49
CA HIS A 343 -5.76 16.34 0.72
C HIS A 343 -4.80 16.38 -0.45
N ILE A 344 -4.49 17.58 -0.92
CA ILE A 344 -3.48 17.83 -1.94
C ILE A 344 -2.26 18.32 -1.19
N LEU A 345 -1.21 17.50 -1.17
CA LEU A 345 0.02 17.85 -0.47
C LEU A 345 0.74 18.98 -1.22
N ASN A 346 0.94 20.11 -0.54
CA ASN A 346 1.82 21.16 -1.02
C ASN A 346 3.27 20.83 -0.63
N THR A 347 4.09 20.43 -1.61
CA THR A 347 5.50 20.12 -1.33
C THR A 347 6.31 21.36 -0.93
N GLN A 348 5.84 22.57 -1.27
CA GLN A 348 6.51 23.81 -0.90
C GLN A 348 6.61 23.98 0.63
N ASP A 349 5.60 23.52 1.38
CA ASP A 349 5.60 23.56 2.85
C ASP A 349 6.86 22.89 3.44
N PHE A 350 7.38 21.85 2.78
CA PHE A 350 8.58 21.12 3.21
C PHE A 350 9.87 21.80 2.73
N PHE A 351 9.87 22.42 1.55
CA PHE A 351 11.02 23.19 1.07
C PHE A 351 11.28 24.40 1.97
N ASP A 352 10.22 25.09 2.39
CA ASP A 352 10.31 26.26 3.29
C ASP A 352 10.86 25.88 4.68
N LEU A 353 10.63 24.64 5.11
CA LEU A 353 11.08 24.09 6.39
C LEU A 353 12.35 23.25 6.27
N GLY A 354 13.02 23.25 5.11
CA GLY A 354 14.14 22.35 4.80
C GLY A 354 15.19 22.27 5.90
N SER A 355 15.73 23.41 6.36
CA SER A 355 16.75 23.43 7.43
C SER A 355 16.28 22.82 8.76
N ASN A 356 15.00 22.99 9.10
CA ASN A 356 14.43 22.43 10.33
C ASN A 356 14.26 20.91 10.19
N ILE A 357 13.78 20.45 9.03
CA ILE A 357 13.65 19.02 8.71
C ILE A 357 15.01 18.34 8.80
N GLU A 358 16.02 18.92 8.16
CA GLU A 358 17.36 18.33 8.05
C GLU A 358 18.07 18.21 9.41
N SER A 359 17.84 19.17 10.30
CA SER A 359 18.41 19.20 11.65
C SER A 359 17.59 18.40 12.68
N SER A 360 16.49 17.76 12.27
CA SER A 360 15.68 16.93 13.17
C SER A 360 16.12 15.47 13.13
N PHE A 361 16.04 14.75 14.25
CA PHE A 361 16.20 13.27 14.24
C PHE A 361 15.07 12.58 13.46
N GLY A 362 13.85 13.12 13.57
CA GLY A 362 12.69 12.73 12.78
C GLY A 362 11.71 13.90 12.68
N TYR A 363 10.96 13.97 11.59
CA TYR A 363 10.10 15.13 11.30
C TYR A 363 8.74 14.67 10.76
N ILE A 364 7.69 15.32 11.25
CA ILE A 364 6.31 15.06 10.85
C ILE A 364 5.54 16.37 10.71
N MET A 365 4.57 16.39 9.80
CA MET A 365 3.57 17.44 9.69
C MET A 365 2.18 16.83 9.72
N ASN A 366 1.32 17.31 10.61
CA ASN A 366 -0.06 16.86 10.65
C ASN A 366 -0.91 17.74 9.74
N TYR A 367 -1.73 17.11 8.93
CA TYR A 367 -2.65 17.76 8.02
C TYR A 367 -4.06 17.27 8.30
N GLU A 368 -5.03 18.14 8.02
CA GLU A 368 -6.43 17.77 7.95
C GLU A 368 -6.88 17.74 6.48
N ALA A 369 -7.61 16.69 6.10
CA ALA A 369 -8.16 16.58 4.76
C ALA A 369 -9.30 17.57 4.53
N LYS A 370 -9.02 18.66 3.79
CA LYS A 370 -9.94 19.80 3.63
C LYS A 370 -10.91 19.64 2.47
N CYS A 371 -10.64 18.76 1.51
CA CYS A 371 -11.50 18.61 0.35
C CYS A 371 -12.44 17.43 0.52
N SER A 372 -13.66 17.51 0.01
CA SER A 372 -14.61 16.39 0.03
C SER A 372 -15.10 16.08 -1.38
N VAL A 373 -15.18 14.80 -1.70
CA VAL A 373 -15.80 14.33 -2.95
C VAL A 373 -17.30 14.65 -2.90
N PRO A 374 -17.88 15.33 -3.90
CA PRO A 374 -19.28 15.75 -3.88
C PRO A 374 -20.24 14.56 -3.89
N THR A 375 -21.50 14.82 -3.59
CA THR A 375 -22.61 13.95 -3.99
C THR A 375 -23.02 14.30 -5.42
N ILE A 376 -23.30 13.29 -6.24
CA ILE A 376 -23.69 13.41 -7.64
C ILE A 376 -25.07 12.77 -7.80
N SER A 377 -25.95 13.40 -8.58
CA SER A 377 -27.26 12.84 -8.89
C SER A 377 -27.14 11.44 -9.50
N ALA A 378 -27.93 10.52 -8.96
CA ALA A 378 -27.91 9.14 -9.38
C ALA A 378 -29.30 8.53 -9.39
N THR A 379 -29.50 7.56 -10.27
CA THR A 379 -30.74 6.81 -10.38
C THR A 379 -30.47 5.34 -10.12
N LEU A 380 -31.31 4.70 -9.31
CA LEU A 380 -31.26 3.25 -9.13
C LEU A 380 -31.75 2.54 -10.39
N ARG A 381 -30.99 1.57 -10.89
CA ARG A 381 -31.32 0.79 -12.08
C ARG A 381 -31.23 -0.70 -11.80
N LEU A 382 -31.97 -1.49 -12.56
CA LEU A 382 -31.90 -2.94 -12.49
C LEU A 382 -30.51 -3.42 -12.96
N LYS A 383 -29.88 -4.28 -12.16
CA LYS A 383 -28.61 -4.94 -12.48
C LYS A 383 -28.83 -6.44 -12.48
N ILE A 384 -28.35 -7.10 -13.52
CA ILE A 384 -28.30 -8.55 -13.61
C ILE A 384 -26.84 -8.93 -13.83
N ASP A 385 -26.32 -9.78 -12.96
CA ASP A 385 -24.89 -10.03 -12.80
C ASP A 385 -24.11 -8.73 -12.66
N ASP A 386 -23.17 -8.48 -13.56
CA ASP A 386 -22.37 -7.26 -13.60
C ASP A 386 -22.87 -6.19 -14.56
N ASN A 387 -24.03 -6.43 -15.18
CA ASN A 387 -24.58 -5.58 -16.23
C ASN A 387 -25.83 -4.81 -15.78
N VAL A 388 -25.74 -3.48 -15.83
CA VAL A 388 -26.91 -2.60 -15.71
C VAL A 388 -27.76 -2.77 -16.96
N GLN A 389 -29.04 -3.05 -16.78
CA GLN A 389 -29.96 -3.38 -17.87
C GLN A 389 -30.48 -2.11 -18.57
N GLY A 390 -30.68 -2.21 -19.88
CA GLY A 390 -31.43 -1.21 -20.66
C GLY A 390 -32.94 -1.37 -20.46
N PHE A 391 -33.69 -0.30 -20.70
CA PHE A 391 -35.15 -0.30 -20.59
C PHE A 391 -35.78 0.53 -21.71
N ASP A 392 -37.03 0.22 -22.03
CA ASP A 392 -37.89 1.04 -22.87
C ASP A 392 -38.88 1.82 -22.00
N SER A 393 -39.02 3.12 -22.20
CA SER A 393 -40.12 3.89 -21.57
C SER A 393 -41.38 3.77 -22.42
N LYS A 394 -42.39 3.02 -21.95
CA LYS A 394 -43.69 2.87 -22.65
C LYS A 394 -44.85 3.29 -21.75
N ILE A 395 -45.98 3.61 -22.37
CA ILE A 395 -47.24 3.84 -21.66
C ILE A 395 -47.89 2.47 -21.47
N ASP A 396 -47.92 2.01 -20.23
CA ASP A 396 -48.69 0.84 -19.82
C ASP A 396 -50.16 1.25 -19.62
N GLN A 397 -51.09 0.40 -20.07
CA GLN A 397 -52.53 0.69 -20.00
C GLN A 397 -53.08 0.74 -18.57
N LYS A 398 -52.46 0.02 -17.62
CA LYS A 398 -52.88 -0.07 -16.22
C LYS A 398 -52.12 0.91 -15.32
N PHE A 399 -50.85 1.18 -15.62
CA PHE A 399 -49.94 1.89 -14.72
C PHE A 399 -49.37 3.20 -15.27
N GLY A 400 -49.78 3.62 -16.46
CA GLY A 400 -49.30 4.82 -17.12
C GLY A 400 -47.86 4.68 -17.64
N ARG A 401 -47.14 5.79 -17.79
CA ARG A 401 -45.77 5.76 -18.32
C ARG A 401 -44.80 5.14 -17.31
N LYS A 402 -44.24 3.97 -17.65
CA LYS A 402 -43.27 3.24 -16.82
C LYS A 402 -42.11 2.72 -17.68
N ASP A 403 -40.95 2.58 -17.05
CA ASP A 403 -39.79 1.93 -17.65
C ASP A 403 -40.05 0.41 -17.69
N ILE A 404 -39.78 -0.24 -18.82
CA ILE A 404 -40.00 -1.68 -19.04
C ILE A 404 -38.67 -2.36 -19.35
N TYR A 405 -38.30 -3.34 -18.53
CA TYR A 405 -37.14 -4.21 -18.74
C TYR A 405 -37.62 -5.53 -19.35
N THR A 406 -37.10 -5.89 -20.51
CA THR A 406 -37.40 -7.18 -21.16
C THR A 406 -36.22 -8.12 -20.95
N LEU A 407 -36.47 -9.26 -20.30
CA LEU A 407 -35.43 -10.23 -19.96
C LEU A 407 -35.78 -11.60 -20.55
N PHE A 408 -34.79 -12.27 -21.16
CA PHE A 408 -34.98 -13.63 -21.65
C PHE A 408 -34.75 -14.63 -20.51
N SER A 409 -35.80 -15.34 -20.10
CA SER A 409 -35.77 -16.24 -18.94
C SER A 409 -34.73 -17.34 -19.06
N GLY A 410 -34.37 -17.76 -20.29
CA GLY A 410 -33.32 -18.73 -20.55
C GLY A 410 -31.90 -18.25 -20.20
N GLU A 411 -31.62 -16.96 -20.39
CA GLU A 411 -30.29 -16.37 -20.17
C GLU A 411 -30.01 -16.08 -18.70
N ILE A 412 -31.05 -15.78 -17.92
CA ILE A 412 -30.88 -15.28 -16.54
C ILE A 412 -31.07 -16.34 -15.45
N LYS A 413 -31.31 -17.63 -15.79
CA LYS A 413 -31.67 -18.69 -14.81
C LYS A 413 -30.73 -18.86 -13.62
N LYS A 414 -29.45 -18.45 -13.75
CA LYS A 414 -28.43 -18.53 -12.70
C LYS A 414 -27.81 -17.17 -12.35
N ALA A 415 -28.34 -16.09 -12.92
CA ALA A 415 -27.80 -14.76 -12.72
C ALA A 415 -28.15 -14.23 -11.32
N SER A 416 -27.25 -13.43 -10.78
CA SER A 416 -27.57 -12.55 -9.65
C SER A 416 -28.42 -11.38 -10.14
N ILE A 417 -29.40 -10.95 -9.35
CA ILE A 417 -30.26 -9.82 -9.70
C ILE A 417 -30.36 -8.87 -8.51
N GLY A 418 -30.37 -7.58 -8.81
CA GLY A 418 -30.50 -6.56 -7.79
C GLY A 418 -30.55 -5.17 -8.39
N CYS A 419 -30.27 -4.18 -7.57
CA CYS A 419 -30.29 -2.78 -7.96
C CYS A 419 -28.90 -2.18 -7.87
N HIS A 420 -28.57 -1.28 -8.79
CA HIS A 420 -27.30 -0.57 -8.81
C HIS A 420 -27.53 0.93 -8.92
N ILE A 421 -26.71 1.71 -8.22
CA ILE A 421 -26.76 3.16 -8.27
C ILE A 421 -25.97 3.62 -9.49
N VAL A 422 -26.65 4.23 -10.47
CA VAL A 422 -26.05 4.71 -11.71
C VAL A 422 -26.03 6.24 -11.69
N LEU A 423 -24.87 6.85 -11.89
CA LEU A 423 -24.75 8.30 -11.94
C LEU A 423 -25.44 8.85 -13.20
N ASP A 424 -26.27 9.89 -13.05
CA ASP A 424 -27.10 10.41 -14.14
C ASP A 424 -26.28 11.17 -15.20
N GLU A 425 -25.20 11.83 -14.79
CA GLU A 425 -24.43 12.76 -15.63
C GLU A 425 -23.13 12.16 -16.19
N MET A 426 -22.78 10.89 -15.85
CA MET A 426 -21.43 10.36 -16.09
C MET A 426 -21.35 8.87 -16.46
N LYS A 427 -20.38 8.54 -17.33
CA LYS A 427 -20.00 7.17 -17.72
C LYS A 427 -18.47 6.93 -17.62
N TYR A 428 -17.84 7.20 -16.48
CA TYR A 428 -16.39 6.99 -16.31
C TYR A 428 -16.05 5.87 -15.31
N ARG A 429 -15.00 5.08 -15.62
CA ARG A 429 -14.59 3.90 -14.84
C ARG A 429 -14.20 4.21 -13.39
N THR A 430 -13.65 5.40 -13.13
CA THR A 430 -13.16 5.84 -11.81
C THR A 430 -14.26 6.04 -10.76
N PHE A 431 -15.52 6.11 -11.19
CA PHE A 431 -16.69 6.18 -10.32
C PHE A 431 -17.49 4.87 -10.27
N LYS A 432 -16.83 3.75 -10.60
CA LYS A 432 -17.43 2.43 -10.43
C LYS A 432 -17.79 2.25 -8.95
N ASP A 433 -19.07 2.01 -8.68
CA ASP A 433 -19.59 1.84 -7.32
C ASP A 433 -19.39 3.05 -6.40
N PHE A 434 -19.50 4.28 -6.94
CA PHE A 434 -19.29 5.56 -6.24
C PHE A 434 -19.98 5.69 -4.87
N TYR A 435 -21.14 5.02 -4.71
CA TYR A 435 -21.95 5.05 -3.49
C TYR A 435 -21.90 3.75 -2.67
N GLY A 436 -21.19 2.72 -3.13
CA GLY A 436 -21.25 1.37 -2.57
C GLY A 436 -20.86 1.25 -1.10
N LEU A 437 -19.99 2.14 -0.61
CA LEU A 437 -19.57 2.17 0.80
C LEU A 437 -20.58 2.85 1.74
N ARG A 438 -21.50 3.64 1.18
CA ARG A 438 -22.50 4.39 1.96
C ARG A 438 -23.86 3.71 1.98
N TYR A 439 -24.24 3.12 0.85
CA TYR A 439 -25.61 2.73 0.59
C TYR A 439 -25.69 1.30 0.07
N SER A 440 -26.57 0.51 0.67
CA SER A 440 -26.98 -0.77 0.11
C SER A 440 -28.29 -0.58 -0.66
N THR A 441 -28.56 -1.47 -1.60
CA THR A 441 -29.73 -1.40 -2.47
C THR A 441 -30.55 -2.68 -2.35
N SER A 442 -31.85 -2.60 -2.62
CA SER A 442 -32.74 -3.75 -2.68
C SER A 442 -33.66 -3.66 -3.89
N LEU A 443 -33.94 -4.83 -4.48
CA LEU A 443 -35.00 -4.99 -5.46
C LEU A 443 -36.26 -5.47 -4.74
N THR A 444 -37.37 -4.80 -4.97
CA THR A 444 -38.67 -5.16 -4.40
C THR A 444 -39.72 -5.28 -5.49
N MET A 445 -40.73 -6.11 -5.27
CA MET A 445 -41.88 -6.32 -6.15
C MET A 445 -43.15 -5.93 -5.41
N PHE A 446 -44.06 -5.23 -6.08
CA PHE A 446 -45.38 -4.93 -5.53
C PHE A 446 -46.25 -6.17 -5.58
N ASP A 447 -46.66 -6.65 -4.42
CA ASP A 447 -47.63 -7.71 -4.26
C ASP A 447 -49.04 -7.12 -4.20
N GLU A 448 -49.82 -7.34 -5.26
CA GLU A 448 -51.21 -6.87 -5.35
C GLU A 448 -52.12 -7.50 -4.29
N THR A 449 -51.77 -8.65 -3.71
CA THR A 449 -52.61 -9.34 -2.72
C THR A 449 -52.46 -8.75 -1.32
N THR A 450 -51.24 -8.37 -0.96
CA THR A 450 -50.93 -7.76 0.35
C THR A 450 -50.83 -6.24 0.30
N GLU A 451 -50.95 -5.66 -0.89
CA GLU A 451 -50.76 -4.24 -1.20
C GLU A 451 -49.41 -3.69 -0.70
N LYS A 452 -48.38 -4.55 -0.66
CA LYS A 452 -47.07 -4.24 -0.09
C LYS A 452 -45.95 -4.63 -1.04
N TYR A 453 -44.82 -3.94 -0.88
CA TYR A 453 -43.58 -4.31 -1.55
C TYR A 453 -42.88 -5.44 -0.79
N ILE A 454 -42.59 -6.53 -1.49
CA ILE A 454 -41.82 -7.68 -0.98
C ILE A 454 -40.43 -7.72 -1.63
N THR A 455 -39.41 -8.10 -0.85
CA THR A 455 -38.03 -8.21 -1.35
C THR A 455 -37.90 -9.35 -2.35
N VAL A 456 -37.13 -9.13 -3.41
CA VAL A 456 -36.87 -10.12 -4.47
C VAL A 456 -35.43 -10.63 -4.33
N ASP A 457 -35.30 -11.78 -3.69
CA ASP A 457 -34.00 -12.43 -3.51
C ASP A 457 -33.77 -13.45 -4.63
N GLY A 458 -33.26 -12.97 -5.77
CA GLY A 458 -32.86 -13.84 -6.89
C GLY A 458 -33.89 -13.99 -8.01
N VAL A 459 -33.40 -14.47 -9.15
CA VAL A 459 -34.17 -14.53 -10.42
C VAL A 459 -35.39 -15.45 -10.35
N LYS A 460 -35.36 -16.50 -9.52
CA LYS A 460 -36.48 -17.45 -9.37
C LYS A 460 -37.75 -16.81 -8.80
N ASN A 461 -37.60 -15.69 -8.11
CA ASN A 461 -38.71 -14.96 -7.48
C ASN A 461 -39.27 -13.86 -8.39
N LEU A 462 -38.81 -13.77 -9.65
CA LEU A 462 -39.35 -12.84 -10.62
C LEU A 462 -40.67 -13.36 -11.19
N VAL A 463 -41.67 -12.49 -11.14
CA VAL A 463 -42.95 -12.66 -11.82
C VAL A 463 -43.04 -11.63 -12.94
N SER A 464 -43.33 -12.10 -14.16
CA SER A 464 -43.49 -11.22 -15.33
C SER A 464 -44.69 -10.29 -15.18
N ASN A 465 -44.61 -9.10 -15.79
CA ASN A 465 -45.67 -8.09 -15.85
C ASN A 465 -46.10 -7.58 -14.46
N ARG A 466 -45.19 -7.55 -13.50
CA ARG A 466 -45.37 -6.95 -12.18
C ARG A 466 -44.60 -5.65 -12.03
N ILE A 467 -45.04 -4.79 -11.11
CA ILE A 467 -44.31 -3.59 -10.74
C ILE A 467 -43.18 -3.97 -9.79
N TYR A 468 -41.99 -3.52 -10.14
CA TYR A 468 -40.79 -3.61 -9.32
C TYR A 468 -40.34 -2.22 -8.93
N LYS A 469 -39.61 -2.16 -7.83
CA LYS A 469 -39.00 -0.95 -7.33
C LYS A 469 -37.58 -1.23 -6.85
N CYS A 470 -36.65 -0.44 -7.36
CA CYS A 470 -35.32 -0.37 -6.77
C CYS A 470 -35.29 0.67 -5.65
N ILE A 471 -34.97 0.21 -4.45
CA ILE A 471 -34.94 1.04 -3.25
C ILE A 471 -33.56 1.07 -2.61
N LEU A 472 -33.36 2.10 -1.80
CA LEU A 472 -32.13 2.30 -1.05
C LEU A 472 -32.33 1.82 0.39
N ILE A 473 -31.48 0.91 0.86
CA ILE A 473 -31.55 0.36 2.21
C ILE A 473 -30.85 1.33 3.16
N THR A 474 -31.62 2.00 4.01
CA THR A 474 -31.08 2.77 5.14
C THR A 474 -30.91 1.83 6.34
N LYS A 475 -29.67 1.42 6.64
CA LYS A 475 -29.40 0.66 7.88
C LYS A 475 -29.45 1.60 9.09
N GLY A 476 -30.41 1.38 10.00
CA GLY A 476 -30.40 1.96 11.35
C GLY A 476 -31.77 2.06 12.00
N ASN A 477 -31.94 1.44 13.18
CA ASN A 477 -33.08 1.62 14.09
C ASN A 477 -33.16 3.04 14.70
N ASN A 478 -32.24 3.95 14.35
CA ASN A 478 -32.23 5.33 14.83
C ASN A 478 -32.75 6.27 13.72
N SER A 479 -33.89 6.90 14.02
CA SER A 479 -34.81 7.66 13.16
C SER A 479 -34.29 8.93 12.45
N LYS A 480 -32.98 9.10 12.25
CA LYS A 480 -32.41 10.36 11.69
C LYS A 480 -31.80 10.27 10.29
N ILE A 481 -31.64 9.09 9.70
CA ILE A 481 -31.13 9.00 8.32
C ILE A 481 -32.31 9.19 7.35
N LYS A 482 -32.60 10.45 6.99
CA LYS A 482 -33.48 10.75 5.86
C LYS A 482 -32.86 10.17 4.59
N LYS A 483 -33.70 9.59 3.72
CA LYS A 483 -33.28 9.15 2.39
C LYS A 483 -32.67 10.35 1.64
N PRO A 484 -31.55 10.17 0.92
CA PRO A 484 -30.91 11.25 0.20
C PRO A 484 -31.74 11.67 -1.02
N ASP A 485 -31.98 12.96 -1.20
CA ASP A 485 -32.76 13.50 -2.33
C ASP A 485 -32.02 13.40 -3.68
N TYR A 486 -30.71 13.17 -3.66
CA TYR A 486 -29.85 13.04 -4.84
C TYR A 486 -29.76 11.61 -5.39
N ILE A 487 -30.37 10.61 -4.74
CA ILE A 487 -30.48 9.25 -5.29
C ILE A 487 -31.95 8.91 -5.53
N LYS A 488 -32.32 8.81 -6.81
CA LYS A 488 -33.68 8.53 -7.24
C LYS A 488 -33.96 7.01 -7.22
N GLU A 489 -34.91 6.60 -6.39
CA GLU A 489 -35.54 5.29 -6.48
C GLU A 489 -36.38 5.19 -7.76
N THR A 490 -36.41 4.01 -8.37
CA THR A 490 -37.11 3.79 -9.63
C THR A 490 -38.17 2.72 -9.48
N GLU A 491 -39.30 2.93 -10.14
CA GLU A 491 -40.37 1.95 -10.31
C GLU A 491 -40.49 1.59 -11.78
N PHE A 492 -40.56 0.30 -12.08
CA PHE A 492 -40.50 -0.23 -13.43
C PHE A 492 -41.21 -1.57 -13.53
N ILE A 493 -41.39 -2.07 -14.75
CA ILE A 493 -42.00 -3.37 -15.03
C ILE A 493 -40.94 -4.31 -15.59
N ILE A 494 -40.93 -5.57 -15.14
CA ILE A 494 -40.09 -6.63 -15.73
C ILE A 494 -40.99 -7.56 -16.56
N VAL A 495 -40.62 -7.77 -17.82
CA VAL A 495 -41.27 -8.71 -18.75
C VAL A 495 -40.31 -9.86 -19.03
N LEU A 496 -40.73 -11.08 -18.72
CA LEU A 496 -39.95 -12.29 -18.99
C LEU A 496 -40.38 -12.90 -20.34
N THR A 497 -39.43 -13.08 -21.25
CA THR A 497 -39.63 -13.74 -22.55
C THR A 497 -38.93 -15.10 -22.58
N GLY A 498 -39.44 -16.06 -23.37
CA GLY A 498 -38.71 -17.31 -23.65
C GLY A 498 -39.35 -18.62 -23.20
N GLU A 499 -40.31 -18.62 -22.27
CA GLU A 499 -41.03 -19.86 -21.94
C GLU A 499 -42.14 -20.18 -22.95
N TYR A 500 -42.77 -19.16 -23.54
CA TYR A 500 -43.91 -19.34 -24.43
C TYR A 500 -43.54 -19.82 -25.84
N PHE A 501 -42.35 -19.46 -26.35
CA PHE A 501 -41.92 -19.82 -27.71
C PHE A 501 -41.68 -21.34 -27.86
N TYR A 502 -41.18 -22.01 -26.82
CA TYR A 502 -40.98 -23.46 -26.84
C TYR A 502 -42.30 -24.22 -26.91
N TRP A 503 -43.33 -23.78 -26.20
CA TRP A 503 -44.66 -24.40 -26.25
C TRP A 503 -45.37 -24.17 -27.58
N ILE A 504 -45.18 -23.00 -28.22
CA ILE A 504 -45.70 -22.74 -29.56
C ILE A 504 -45.02 -23.66 -30.59
N ILE A 505 -43.68 -23.78 -30.56
CA ILE A 505 -42.93 -24.66 -31.48
C ILE A 505 -43.32 -26.13 -31.25
N PHE A 506 -43.41 -26.56 -29.99
CA PHE A 506 -43.81 -27.93 -29.64
C PHE A 506 -45.26 -28.23 -30.06
N GLY A 507 -46.17 -27.27 -29.87
CA GLY A 507 -47.56 -27.36 -30.32
C GLY A 507 -47.69 -27.46 -31.85
N VAL A 508 -46.92 -26.64 -32.59
CA VAL A 508 -46.87 -26.70 -34.06
C VAL A 508 -46.27 -28.03 -34.53
N PHE A 509 -45.23 -28.53 -33.87
CA PHE A 509 -44.62 -29.81 -34.20
C PHE A 509 -45.58 -30.98 -33.99
N ILE A 510 -46.34 -30.98 -32.89
CA ILE A 510 -47.40 -31.97 -32.63
C ILE A 510 -48.49 -31.90 -33.70
N LEU A 511 -48.94 -30.69 -34.07
CA LEU A 511 -49.97 -30.50 -35.09
C LEU A 511 -49.54 -31.07 -36.45
N ILE A 512 -48.31 -30.78 -36.89
CA ILE A 512 -47.75 -31.30 -38.15
C ILE A 512 -47.61 -32.82 -38.10
N THR A 513 -47.15 -33.37 -36.97
CA THR A 513 -46.99 -34.82 -36.80
C THR A 513 -48.35 -35.53 -36.85
N ALA A 514 -49.38 -34.97 -36.21
CA ALA A 514 -50.75 -35.49 -36.26
C ALA A 514 -51.34 -35.46 -37.68
N LEU A 515 -51.11 -34.37 -38.43
CA LEU A 515 -51.53 -34.26 -39.83
C LEU A 515 -50.84 -35.29 -40.74
N LEU A 516 -49.54 -35.54 -40.53
CA LEU A 516 -48.80 -36.59 -41.24
C LEU A 516 -49.33 -37.99 -40.94
N ILE A 517 -49.64 -38.29 -39.67
CA ILE A 517 -50.24 -39.57 -39.26
C ILE A 517 -51.63 -39.74 -39.88
N ALA A 518 -52.48 -38.70 -39.84
CA ALA A 518 -53.79 -38.73 -40.47
C ALA A 518 -53.68 -38.95 -41.99
N GLY A 519 -52.74 -38.27 -42.65
CA GLY A 519 -52.43 -38.49 -44.07
C GLY A 519 -51.99 -39.92 -44.38
N LEU A 520 -51.13 -40.51 -43.53
CA LEU A 520 -50.68 -41.90 -43.64
C LEU A 520 -51.81 -42.91 -43.46
N VAL A 521 -52.74 -42.66 -42.53
CA VAL A 521 -53.92 -43.52 -42.31
C VAL A 521 -54.88 -43.46 -43.50
N ILE A 522 -55.15 -42.26 -44.04
CA ILE A 522 -55.97 -42.08 -45.24
C ILE A 522 -55.31 -42.78 -46.44
N TYR A 523 -54.01 -42.60 -46.62
CA TYR A 523 -53.23 -43.26 -47.68
C TYR A 523 -53.28 -44.79 -47.58
N LYS A 524 -53.10 -45.37 -46.38
CA LYS A 524 -53.24 -46.81 -46.15
C LYS A 524 -54.65 -47.33 -46.44
N LYS A 525 -55.69 -46.56 -46.10
CA LYS A 525 -57.09 -46.93 -46.33
C LYS A 525 -57.45 -46.90 -47.82
N LEU A 526 -56.84 -46.01 -48.60
CA LEU A 526 -56.95 -45.97 -50.07
C LEU A 526 -56.22 -47.12 -50.77
N GLN A 527 -55.05 -47.53 -50.27
CA GLN A 527 -54.29 -48.68 -50.78
C GLN A 527 -55.04 -50.03 -50.59
N LEU A 528 -55.74 -50.21 -49.46
CA LEU A 528 -56.53 -51.43 -49.18
C LEU A 528 -57.78 -51.59 -50.04
N LYS A 529 -58.30 -50.51 -50.66
CA LYS A 529 -59.47 -50.56 -51.54
C LYS A 529 -59.14 -50.92 -52.99
N LYS A 530 -57.85 -50.97 -53.37
CA LYS A 530 -57.38 -51.17 -54.76
C LYS A 530 -56.83 -52.58 -55.08
N ARG A 531 -56.96 -53.57 -54.18
CA ARG A 531 -56.43 -54.93 -54.39
C ARG A 531 -57.53 -56.02 -54.40
N LYS A 532 -58.42 -55.95 -55.39
CA LYS A 532 -59.18 -57.11 -55.90
C LYS A 532 -59.13 -57.08 -57.43
N THR A 533 -58.37 -58.03 -57.97
CA THR A 533 -58.38 -58.55 -59.35
C THR A 533 -57.90 -57.63 -60.48
N ASP A 534 -56.69 -57.91 -60.99
CA ASP A 534 -56.34 -57.72 -62.41
C ASP A 534 -56.38 -59.09 -63.11
N ILE A 535 -56.93 -59.14 -64.33
CA ILE A 535 -56.65 -60.18 -65.32
C ILE A 535 -55.85 -59.54 -66.47
N SER A 536 -54.71 -60.18 -66.72
CA SER A 536 -53.97 -60.36 -67.98
C SER A 536 -53.28 -59.20 -68.70
N LEU A 537 -51.96 -59.43 -68.86
CA LEU A 537 -51.10 -59.26 -70.05
C LEU A 537 -50.93 -57.84 -70.64
N SER A 538 -49.76 -57.34 -71.02
CA SER A 538 -48.37 -57.84 -71.02
C SER A 538 -47.46 -56.72 -71.59
N THR A 539 -46.18 -56.72 -71.14
CA THR A 539 -44.95 -56.34 -71.87
C THR A 539 -44.36 -54.91 -71.78
N SER A 540 -43.15 -54.87 -71.17
CA SER A 540 -41.99 -53.92 -71.28
C SER A 540 -42.19 -52.45 -70.83
N SER A 541 -41.28 -51.74 -70.16
CA SER A 541 -39.82 -51.86 -69.94
C SER A 541 -39.34 -51.09 -68.68
N SER A 542 -38.14 -51.44 -68.18
CA SER A 542 -37.16 -50.64 -67.40
C SER A 542 -37.58 -49.85 -66.13
N MET A 543 -37.05 -50.24 -64.95
CA MET A 543 -36.12 -49.45 -64.09
C MET A 543 -35.97 -50.00 -62.65
N SER A 544 -34.72 -49.94 -62.19
CA SER A 544 -34.21 -49.65 -60.83
C SER A 544 -34.53 -50.51 -59.58
N SER A 545 -33.44 -50.67 -58.81
CA SER A 545 -33.26 -51.02 -57.39
C SER A 545 -33.01 -52.49 -57.03
N SER A 546 -31.77 -52.76 -56.63
CA SER A 546 -31.35 -53.79 -55.66
C SER A 546 -30.82 -53.05 -54.42
N GLN A 547 -31.39 -53.31 -53.24
CA GLN A 547 -30.79 -54.12 -52.16
C GLN A 547 -29.36 -53.72 -51.74
N SER A 548 -29.21 -53.25 -50.50
CA SER A 548 -28.52 -54.01 -49.45
C SER A 548 -28.46 -53.23 -48.11
N THR A 549 -28.30 -54.01 -47.06
CA THR A 549 -28.40 -53.74 -45.64
C THR A 549 -27.09 -53.29 -44.97
N SER A 550 -27.26 -52.63 -43.81
CA SER A 550 -26.40 -52.58 -42.61
C SER A 550 -25.03 -51.86 -42.61
N LYS A 551 -24.93 -50.91 -41.66
CA LYS A 551 -23.78 -50.42 -40.86
C LYS A 551 -22.44 -50.04 -41.53
N SER A 552 -22.06 -48.79 -41.20
CA SER A 552 -20.73 -48.31 -40.74
C SER A 552 -19.64 -47.90 -41.75
N SER A 553 -19.00 -46.78 -41.35
CA SER A 553 -17.66 -46.21 -41.64
C SER A 553 -17.32 -45.57 -42.99
N THR A 554 -17.28 -44.22 -42.96
CA THR A 554 -16.13 -43.29 -43.15
C THR A 554 -15.11 -43.42 -44.31
N VAL A 555 -14.68 -42.22 -44.78
CA VAL A 555 -13.45 -41.80 -45.54
C VAL A 555 -13.55 -42.08 -47.06
N VAL A 556 -13.23 -41.19 -48.03
CA VAL A 556 -11.99 -40.47 -48.45
C VAL A 556 -12.44 -39.37 -49.46
N SER A 557 -11.91 -38.15 -49.57
CA SER A 557 -10.60 -37.82 -50.16
C SER A 557 -10.21 -36.33 -50.01
N GLU A 558 -8.92 -36.13 -49.72
CA GLU A 558 -7.94 -35.12 -50.17
C GLU A 558 -8.31 -33.62 -50.33
N VAL A 559 -7.73 -32.72 -49.51
CA VAL A 559 -6.48 -31.88 -49.72
C VAL A 559 -6.87 -30.49 -50.29
N SER A 560 -6.46 -29.30 -49.83
CA SER A 560 -5.48 -28.73 -48.87
C SER A 560 -6.05 -27.35 -48.42
N ASN A 561 -5.63 -26.56 -47.41
CA ASN A 561 -4.34 -26.33 -46.77
C ASN A 561 -4.55 -25.46 -45.50
N VAL A 562 -3.78 -25.72 -44.41
CA VAL A 562 -3.32 -24.79 -43.33
C VAL A 562 -4.38 -24.30 -42.30
N PRO A 563 -4.18 -24.43 -40.95
CA PRO A 563 -3.09 -23.76 -40.21
C PRO A 563 -2.40 -24.48 -39.02
N ILE A 564 -1.08 -24.28 -38.97
CA ILE A 564 -0.25 -23.76 -37.85
C ILE A 564 -0.52 -24.30 -36.41
N ILE A 565 0.36 -25.24 -36.02
CA ILE A 565 1.20 -25.30 -34.80
C ILE A 565 0.60 -24.82 -33.46
N GLN A 566 0.34 -25.76 -32.54
CA GLN A 566 0.52 -25.54 -31.10
C GLN A 566 1.80 -26.25 -30.64
N ASN A 567 2.75 -25.49 -30.12
CA ASN A 567 3.95 -25.98 -29.46
C ASN A 567 3.80 -25.86 -27.93
N LYS A 568 4.05 -27.00 -27.28
CA LYS A 568 4.75 -27.24 -26.01
C LYS A 568 4.95 -26.07 -25.02
N ASN A 569 4.57 -26.36 -23.77
CA ASN A 569 5.25 -25.88 -22.57
C ASN A 569 6.78 -26.05 -22.67
N VAL A 570 7.54 -25.04 -22.22
CA VAL A 570 8.64 -25.11 -21.22
C VAL A 570 9.19 -23.70 -20.98
N ALA A 571 9.67 -23.51 -19.75
CA ALA A 571 10.06 -22.30 -19.06
C ALA A 571 11.29 -21.51 -19.57
N THR A 572 11.45 -20.33 -18.95
CA THR A 572 12.68 -19.65 -18.49
C THR A 572 13.21 -18.47 -19.32
N LYS A 573 13.30 -17.31 -18.63
CA LYS A 573 14.48 -16.43 -18.45
C LYS A 573 14.36 -14.94 -18.89
N SER A 574 14.50 -14.10 -17.86
CA SER A 574 14.91 -12.69 -17.79
C SER A 574 16.02 -12.24 -18.76
N ARG A 575 15.91 -11.02 -19.34
CA ARG A 575 16.81 -9.85 -19.07
C ARG A 575 16.50 -8.59 -19.91
N LYS A 576 16.65 -7.43 -19.22
CA LYS A 576 17.18 -6.11 -19.63
C LYS A 576 16.43 -5.23 -20.65
N MET A 577 15.98 -4.07 -20.16
CA MET A 577 15.91 -2.81 -20.91
C MET A 577 17.29 -2.15 -20.93
N SER A 578 17.64 -1.61 -22.10
CA SER A 578 18.58 -0.52 -22.34
C SER A 578 17.94 0.83 -22.03
#